data_AF-A0A381QMY2-F1
#
_entry.id   AF-A0A381QMY2-F1
#
_cell.length_a   1.000
_cell.length_b   1.000
_cell.length_c   1.000
_cell.angle_alpha   90.00
_cell.angle_beta   90.00
_cell.angle_gamma   90.00
#
_symmetry.space_group_name_H-M   'P 1'
#
loop_
_entity.id
_entity.type
_entity.pdbx_description
1 polymer ?
#
loop_
_entity_poly.entity_id
_entity_poly.type
_entity_poly.pdbx_seq_one_letter_code
_entity_poly.pdbx_strand_id
1 'polypeptide(L)'
;MGLFGLSFLIVSASGPQIGTKVKPVERKGVDLVFVVDISISMDAEDVKPSRLQKAKFEISQIIKQLKGDRVGIIVFAGSSHIYLPLTADYEAAQLFLDGIDTNMIPTQGTSISSALNSGLTAFTEESEKYKVILIITDGEDHEGEAVEIAEKAARTGIIIHTVGVGSLTGSLIPIKSQNGVSQEYKRDRQGKLVTSKLNEMALREIADAGNGIYVRFDNRLTGHRNLIQAIDSMEKKTISTHEFSEFEDRYQIFAIISLLFFIIGFMFPTKKMQKDTWRGRIV
;
A
#
# COMPACT_ATOMS: atom_id res chain seq x y z
N MET A 1 -18.80 21.15 53.57
CA MET A 1 -18.84 19.90 52.77
C MET A 1 -19.72 20.02 51.54
N GLY A 2 -21.00 20.42 51.67
CA GLY A 2 -21.90 20.57 50.50
C GLY A 2 -21.40 21.52 49.39
N LEU A 3 -20.79 22.66 49.76
CA LEU A 3 -20.23 23.60 48.77
C LEU A 3 -19.07 23.01 47.96
N PHE A 4 -18.21 22.21 48.60
CA PHE A 4 -17.11 21.52 47.92
C PHE A 4 -17.65 20.42 46.98
N GLY A 5 -18.64 19.62 47.44
CA GLY A 5 -19.33 18.66 46.58
C GLY A 5 -19.94 19.32 45.34
N LEU A 6 -20.63 20.46 45.51
CA LEU A 6 -21.20 21.21 44.39
C LEU A 6 -20.13 21.70 43.40
N SER A 7 -18.98 22.19 43.88
CA SER A 7 -17.90 22.64 42.99
C SER A 7 -17.34 21.51 42.13
N PHE A 8 -17.12 20.32 42.70
CA PHE A 8 -16.65 19.14 41.96
C PHE A 8 -17.71 18.59 41.02
N LEU A 9 -18.99 18.71 41.36
CA LEU A 9 -20.10 18.36 40.47
C LEU A 9 -20.11 19.25 39.22
N ILE A 10 -19.92 20.57 39.39
CA ILE A 10 -19.88 21.52 38.27
C ILE A 10 -18.71 21.21 37.34
N VAL A 11 -17.53 20.94 37.90
CA VAL A 11 -16.36 20.52 37.10
C VAL A 11 -16.65 19.21 36.38
N SER A 12 -17.22 18.20 37.04
CA SER A 12 -17.62 16.96 36.35
C SER A 12 -18.62 17.22 35.21
N ALA A 13 -19.61 18.08 35.41
CA ALA A 13 -20.64 18.39 34.42
C ALA A 13 -20.09 19.15 33.21
N SER A 14 -19.00 19.90 33.36
CA SER A 14 -18.31 20.55 32.24
C SER A 14 -17.54 19.59 31.33
N GLY A 15 -17.41 18.32 31.70
CA GLY A 15 -16.73 17.30 30.89
C GLY A 15 -15.24 17.57 30.67
N PRO A 16 -14.42 17.66 31.73
CA PRO A 16 -13.00 17.94 31.59
C PRO A 16 -12.32 16.79 30.86
N GLN A 17 -11.74 17.11 29.72
CA GLN A 17 -11.02 16.14 28.91
C GLN A 17 -9.54 16.21 29.28
N ILE A 18 -9.03 15.17 29.94
CA ILE A 18 -7.68 15.14 30.51
C ILE A 18 -6.95 13.92 29.96
N GLY A 19 -5.85 14.18 29.27
CA GLY A 19 -5.08 13.14 28.59
C GLY A 19 -5.63 12.82 27.20
N THR A 20 -4.88 12.02 26.47
CA THR A 20 -5.16 11.65 25.09
C THR A 20 -5.15 10.14 24.96
N LYS A 21 -6.15 9.57 24.31
CA LYS A 21 -6.16 8.14 23.97
C LYS A 21 -5.86 8.00 22.49
N VAL A 22 -4.75 7.35 22.16
CA VAL A 22 -4.46 6.96 20.78
C VAL A 22 -5.40 5.83 20.42
N LYS A 23 -6.38 6.10 19.55
CA LYS A 23 -7.19 5.04 18.95
C LYS A 23 -6.34 4.40 17.84
N PRO A 24 -6.21 3.06 17.78
CA PRO A 24 -5.51 2.43 16.68
C PRO A 24 -6.24 2.77 15.38
N VAL A 25 -5.53 3.41 14.44
CA VAL A 25 -6.04 3.64 13.08
C VAL A 25 -6.33 2.28 12.46
N GLU A 26 -7.56 2.06 11.98
CA GLU A 26 -7.89 0.83 11.25
C GLU A 26 -7.02 0.72 9.99
N ARG A 27 -6.40 -0.45 9.79
CA ARG A 27 -5.56 -0.73 8.63
C ARG A 27 -6.42 -0.62 7.37
N LYS A 28 -6.15 0.38 6.53
CA LYS A 28 -6.87 0.54 5.26
C LYS A 28 -6.41 -0.45 4.17
N GLY A 29 -5.20 -1.01 4.30
CA GLY A 29 -4.58 -1.85 3.27
C GLY A 29 -4.20 -1.07 2.01
N VAL A 30 -3.66 -1.76 1.01
CA VAL A 30 -3.26 -1.20 -0.29
C VAL A 30 -4.07 -1.80 -1.44
N ASP A 31 -4.27 -1.01 -2.49
CA ASP A 31 -4.61 -1.49 -3.83
C ASP A 31 -3.30 -1.60 -4.62
N LEU A 32 -2.88 -2.82 -4.94
CA LEU A 32 -1.64 -3.13 -5.64
C LEU A 32 -1.93 -3.65 -7.05
N VAL A 33 -1.49 -2.93 -8.07
CA VAL A 33 -1.63 -3.34 -9.47
C VAL A 33 -0.28 -3.79 -10.01
N PHE A 34 -0.17 -5.07 -10.35
CA PHE A 34 0.97 -5.62 -11.07
C PHE A 34 0.84 -5.30 -12.56
N VAL A 35 1.85 -4.70 -13.15
CA VAL A 35 1.93 -4.38 -14.58
C VAL A 35 3.07 -5.19 -15.16
N VAL A 36 2.73 -6.30 -15.82
CA VAL A 36 3.66 -7.35 -16.21
C VAL A 36 3.94 -7.27 -17.70
N ASP A 37 5.21 -7.12 -18.05
CA ASP A 37 5.69 -7.21 -19.43
C ASP A 37 5.63 -8.68 -19.89
N ILE A 38 4.97 -8.88 -21.03
CA ILE A 38 4.81 -10.17 -21.69
C ILE A 38 5.30 -10.10 -23.15
N SER A 39 6.15 -9.13 -23.47
CA SER A 39 6.85 -9.09 -24.75
C SER A 39 7.79 -10.29 -24.91
N ILE A 40 8.12 -10.64 -26.16
CA ILE A 40 9.00 -11.78 -26.47
C ILE A 40 10.37 -11.70 -25.76
N SER A 41 10.89 -10.51 -25.42
CA SER A 41 12.16 -10.40 -24.69
C SER A 41 12.11 -11.03 -23.29
N MET A 42 10.92 -11.14 -22.71
CA MET A 42 10.69 -11.79 -21.41
C MET A 42 10.81 -13.34 -21.48
N ASP A 43 10.93 -13.93 -22.67
CA ASP A 43 11.30 -15.34 -22.84
C ASP A 43 12.82 -15.59 -22.72
N ALA A 44 13.64 -14.54 -22.63
CA ALA A 44 15.08 -14.69 -22.40
C ALA A 44 15.38 -15.45 -21.08
N GLU A 45 16.46 -16.22 -21.08
CA GLU A 45 16.81 -17.15 -19.98
C GLU A 45 18.10 -16.78 -19.23
N ASP A 46 18.51 -15.50 -19.27
CA ASP A 46 19.57 -14.98 -18.39
C ASP A 46 19.18 -14.99 -16.91
N VAL A 47 17.87 -14.93 -16.64
CA VAL A 47 17.29 -15.21 -15.33
C VAL A 47 16.44 -16.46 -15.45
N LYS A 48 16.71 -17.47 -14.61
CA LYS A 48 16.11 -18.80 -14.74
C LYS A 48 14.73 -18.86 -14.08
N PRO A 49 13.76 -19.59 -14.67
CA PRO A 49 13.85 -20.34 -15.94
C PRO A 49 13.81 -19.44 -17.19
N SER A 50 12.96 -18.42 -17.17
CA SER A 50 12.99 -17.26 -18.07
C SER A 50 12.65 -16.00 -17.26
N ARG A 51 12.87 -14.81 -17.83
CA ARG A 51 12.50 -13.54 -17.17
C ARG A 51 11.02 -13.53 -16.76
N LEU A 52 10.11 -13.92 -17.65
CA LEU A 52 8.67 -13.99 -17.33
C LEU A 52 8.38 -15.00 -16.20
N GLN A 53 8.98 -16.19 -16.26
CA GLN A 53 8.75 -17.20 -15.22
C GLN A 53 9.29 -16.75 -13.86
N LYS A 54 10.43 -16.07 -13.84
CA LYS A 54 10.96 -15.46 -12.62
C LYS A 54 10.04 -14.36 -12.11
N ALA A 55 9.55 -13.48 -12.99
CA ALA A 55 8.60 -12.43 -12.63
C ALA A 55 7.34 -13.03 -11.98
N LYS A 56 6.73 -14.04 -12.61
CA LYS A 56 5.57 -14.77 -12.06
C LYS A 56 5.87 -15.37 -10.69
N PHE A 57 7.03 -16.01 -10.53
CA PHE A 57 7.44 -16.58 -9.25
C PHE A 57 7.53 -15.52 -8.14
N GLU A 58 8.21 -14.40 -8.40
CA GLU A 58 8.39 -13.33 -7.41
C GLU A 58 7.05 -12.63 -7.09
N ILE A 59 6.20 -12.37 -8.09
CA ILE A 59 4.84 -11.83 -7.89
C ILE A 59 4.01 -12.79 -7.03
N SER A 60 4.08 -14.10 -7.29
CA SER A 60 3.40 -15.10 -6.46
C SER A 60 3.84 -15.03 -5.00
N GLN A 61 5.14 -14.81 -4.73
CA GLN A 61 5.65 -14.63 -3.37
C GLN A 61 5.12 -13.35 -2.71
N ILE A 62 5.00 -12.26 -3.48
CA ILE A 62 4.44 -10.99 -2.98
C ILE A 62 2.97 -11.18 -2.60
N ILE A 63 2.15 -11.73 -3.51
CA ILE A 63 0.71 -11.96 -3.27
C ILE A 63 0.47 -12.79 -2.00
N LYS A 64 1.30 -13.82 -1.75
CA LYS A 64 1.20 -14.68 -0.56
C LYS A 64 1.44 -13.96 0.77
N GLN A 65 2.08 -12.79 0.76
CA GLN A 65 2.38 -12.02 1.97
C GLN A 65 1.37 -10.89 2.24
N LEU A 66 0.52 -10.56 1.26
CA LEU A 66 -0.50 -9.52 1.38
C LEU A 66 -1.58 -9.88 2.40
N LYS A 67 -2.11 -8.87 3.09
CA LYS A 67 -3.11 -9.04 4.16
C LYS A 67 -4.08 -7.87 4.19
N GLY A 68 -5.29 -8.08 3.67
CA GLY A 68 -6.32 -7.04 3.62
C GLY A 68 -6.15 -6.08 2.44
N ASP A 69 -5.21 -6.38 1.54
CA ASP A 69 -4.92 -5.65 0.31
C ASP A 69 -5.77 -6.18 -0.85
N ARG A 70 -5.95 -5.39 -1.90
CA ARG A 70 -6.49 -5.86 -3.18
C ARG A 70 -5.39 -5.90 -4.22
N VAL A 71 -5.46 -6.86 -5.12
CA VAL A 71 -4.50 -7.06 -6.20
C VAL A 71 -5.18 -7.01 -7.55
N GLY A 72 -4.53 -6.36 -8.51
CA GLY A 72 -4.91 -6.36 -9.92
C GLY A 72 -3.72 -6.75 -10.78
N ILE A 73 -3.97 -7.24 -11.99
CA ILE A 73 -2.95 -7.63 -12.95
C ILE A 73 -3.26 -6.99 -14.30
N ILE A 74 -2.28 -6.29 -14.83
CA ILE A 74 -2.24 -5.76 -16.19
C ILE A 74 -1.11 -6.47 -16.90
N VAL A 75 -1.36 -6.90 -18.12
CA VAL A 75 -0.33 -7.45 -19.00
C VAL A 75 -0.08 -6.48 -20.15
N PHE A 76 1.16 -6.36 -20.58
CA PHE A 76 1.50 -5.48 -21.69
C PHE A 76 2.63 -6.00 -22.57
N ALA A 77 2.58 -5.59 -23.83
CA ALA A 77 3.64 -5.70 -24.82
C ALA A 77 3.57 -4.42 -25.67
N GLY A 78 3.29 -4.50 -26.98
CA GLY A 78 3.02 -3.32 -27.81
C GLY A 78 1.68 -2.62 -27.50
N SER A 79 0.77 -3.30 -26.79
CA SER A 79 -0.44 -2.74 -26.18
C SER A 79 -0.58 -3.23 -24.74
N SER A 80 -1.50 -2.67 -23.96
CA SER A 80 -1.75 -3.08 -22.57
C SER A 80 -3.23 -3.39 -22.31
N HIS A 81 -3.49 -4.35 -21.41
CA HIS A 81 -4.84 -4.77 -21.05
C HIS A 81 -4.94 -5.13 -19.56
N ILE A 82 -6.05 -4.73 -18.91
CA ILE A 82 -6.40 -5.21 -17.57
C ILE A 82 -6.79 -6.68 -17.68
N TYR A 83 -5.94 -7.56 -17.18
CA TYR A 83 -6.15 -9.01 -17.21
C TYR A 83 -6.93 -9.49 -15.99
N LEU A 84 -6.65 -8.91 -14.83
CA LEU A 84 -7.38 -9.12 -13.58
C LEU A 84 -7.71 -7.76 -12.94
N PRO A 85 -9.00 -7.39 -12.84
CA PRO A 85 -9.42 -6.24 -12.05
C PRO A 85 -9.05 -6.39 -10.57
N LEU A 86 -8.98 -5.27 -9.83
CA LEU A 86 -8.67 -5.27 -8.39
C LEU A 86 -9.62 -6.20 -7.61
N THR A 87 -9.04 -7.18 -6.92
CA THR A 87 -9.77 -8.16 -6.10
C THR A 87 -9.03 -8.46 -4.80
N ALA A 88 -9.77 -8.84 -3.76
CA ALA A 88 -9.19 -9.38 -2.51
C ALA A 88 -9.01 -10.91 -2.57
N ASP A 89 -9.44 -11.56 -3.66
CA ASP A 89 -9.28 -13.00 -3.87
C ASP A 89 -7.87 -13.32 -4.39
N TYR A 90 -6.98 -13.68 -3.46
CA TYR A 90 -5.60 -14.01 -3.78
C TYR A 90 -5.45 -15.33 -4.54
N GLU A 91 -6.38 -16.28 -4.39
CA GLU A 91 -6.32 -17.55 -5.13
C GLU A 91 -6.67 -17.32 -6.60
N ALA A 92 -7.70 -16.49 -6.87
CA ALA A 92 -7.97 -16.02 -8.22
C ALA A 92 -6.77 -15.28 -8.82
N ALA A 93 -6.11 -14.42 -8.04
CA ALA A 93 -4.92 -13.71 -8.50
C ALA A 93 -3.77 -14.65 -8.90
N GLN A 94 -3.53 -15.72 -8.12
CA GLN A 94 -2.54 -16.75 -8.47
C GLN A 94 -2.92 -17.49 -9.76
N LEU A 95 -4.20 -17.86 -9.91
CA LEU A 95 -4.68 -18.54 -11.12
C LEU A 95 -4.48 -17.71 -12.39
N PHE A 96 -4.82 -16.41 -12.33
CA PHE A 96 -4.58 -15.49 -13.45
C PHE A 96 -3.08 -15.33 -13.71
N LEU A 97 -2.28 -15.10 -12.67
CA LEU A 97 -0.82 -14.98 -12.81
C LEU A 97 -0.21 -16.21 -13.51
N ASP A 98 -0.64 -17.41 -13.13
CA ASP A 98 -0.19 -18.68 -13.71
C ASP A 98 -0.58 -18.82 -15.19
N GLY A 99 -1.70 -18.22 -15.60
CA GLY A 99 -2.14 -18.18 -16.99
C GLY A 99 -1.26 -17.32 -17.91
N ILE A 100 -0.52 -16.35 -17.39
CA ILE A 100 0.21 -15.35 -18.21
C ILE A 100 1.29 -16.01 -19.10
N ASP A 101 1.27 -15.66 -20.39
CA ASP A 101 2.26 -16.06 -21.40
C ASP A 101 2.54 -14.94 -22.44
N THR A 102 3.67 -15.07 -23.17
CA THR A 102 4.15 -14.07 -24.15
C THR A 102 3.37 -14.02 -25.47
N ASN A 103 2.47 -14.99 -25.72
CA ASN A 103 1.64 -15.04 -26.91
C ASN A 103 0.24 -14.42 -26.70
N MET A 104 -0.09 -14.00 -25.47
CA MET A 104 -1.39 -13.40 -25.15
C MET A 104 -1.67 -12.10 -25.91
N ILE A 105 -0.62 -11.30 -26.19
CA ILE A 105 -0.75 -10.04 -26.94
C ILE A 105 -0.13 -10.21 -28.33
N PRO A 106 -0.93 -10.15 -29.42
CA PRO A 106 -0.41 -10.24 -30.78
C PRO A 106 0.51 -9.08 -31.17
N THR A 107 0.21 -7.88 -30.67
CA THR A 107 0.99 -6.66 -30.93
C THR A 107 2.27 -6.70 -30.11
N GLN A 108 3.35 -7.15 -30.74
CA GLN A 108 4.67 -7.23 -30.14
C GLN A 108 5.36 -5.87 -30.07
N GLY A 109 6.31 -5.74 -29.15
CA GLY A 109 6.93 -4.48 -28.73
C GLY A 109 6.79 -4.29 -27.23
N THR A 110 7.18 -3.13 -26.71
CA THR A 110 7.11 -2.82 -25.29
C THR A 110 6.61 -1.40 -25.11
N SER A 111 5.38 -1.20 -24.64
CA SER A 111 4.81 0.14 -24.42
C SER A 111 4.57 0.37 -22.94
N ILE A 112 5.60 0.88 -22.25
CA ILE A 112 5.51 1.20 -20.82
C ILE A 112 4.51 2.35 -20.58
N SER A 113 4.45 3.34 -21.47
CA SER A 113 3.49 4.45 -21.36
C SER A 113 2.04 3.96 -21.48
N SER A 114 1.73 3.06 -22.42
CA SER A 114 0.43 2.42 -22.50
C SER A 114 0.09 1.65 -21.22
N ALA A 115 1.06 0.86 -20.72
CA ALA A 115 0.89 0.05 -19.52
C ALA A 115 0.62 0.91 -18.27
N LEU A 116 1.34 2.02 -18.12
CA LEU A 116 1.12 2.99 -17.06
C LEU A 116 -0.27 3.62 -17.14
N ASN A 117 -0.71 4.06 -18.32
CA ASN A 117 -2.05 4.63 -18.50
C ASN A 117 -3.15 3.62 -18.12
N SER A 118 -3.01 2.35 -18.50
CA SER A 118 -3.91 1.27 -18.06
C SER A 118 -3.85 1.05 -16.54
N GLY A 119 -2.67 1.19 -15.94
CA GLY A 119 -2.49 1.14 -14.49
C GLY A 119 -3.26 2.24 -13.75
N LEU A 120 -3.26 3.46 -14.28
CA LEU A 120 -3.98 4.59 -13.68
C LEU A 120 -5.50 4.38 -13.71
N THR A 121 -6.03 3.80 -14.79
CA THR A 121 -7.47 3.54 -14.93
C THR A 121 -7.96 2.33 -14.15
N ALA A 122 -7.05 1.44 -13.71
CA ALA A 122 -7.41 0.27 -12.92
C ALA A 122 -7.87 0.59 -11.48
N PHE A 123 -7.55 1.78 -10.97
CA PHE A 123 -7.96 2.22 -9.64
C PHE A 123 -9.34 2.90 -9.68
N THR A 124 -10.19 2.57 -8.71
CA THR A 124 -11.46 3.26 -8.48
C THR A 124 -11.23 4.57 -7.73
N GLU A 125 -11.94 5.64 -8.10
CA GLU A 125 -11.83 6.96 -7.45
C GLU A 125 -12.23 6.93 -5.96
N GLU A 126 -13.16 6.04 -5.59
CA GLU A 126 -13.74 5.95 -4.24
C GLU A 126 -12.89 5.18 -3.21
N SER A 127 -11.71 4.65 -3.61
CA SER A 127 -10.87 3.87 -2.69
C SER A 127 -10.07 4.78 -1.76
N GLU A 128 -10.31 4.70 -0.45
CA GLU A 128 -9.48 5.33 0.58
C GLU A 128 -8.14 4.59 0.82
N LYS A 129 -7.87 3.51 0.07
CA LYS A 129 -6.63 2.73 0.17
C LYS A 129 -5.49 3.40 -0.57
N TYR A 130 -4.26 3.09 -0.16
CA TYR A 130 -3.07 3.49 -0.91
C TYR A 130 -3.05 2.77 -2.26
N LYS A 131 -2.62 3.50 -3.30
CA LYS A 131 -2.60 2.99 -4.67
C LYS A 131 -1.15 2.80 -5.09
N VAL A 132 -0.81 1.56 -5.43
CA VAL A 132 0.56 1.18 -5.79
C VAL A 132 0.53 0.47 -7.13
N ILE A 133 1.35 0.94 -8.06
CA ILE A 133 1.64 0.24 -9.31
C ILE A 133 3.02 -0.40 -9.16
N LEU A 134 3.12 -1.68 -9.48
CA LEU A 134 4.39 -2.39 -9.61
C LEU A 134 4.58 -2.78 -11.07
N ILE A 135 5.54 -2.15 -11.75
CA ILE A 135 5.88 -2.49 -13.14
C ILE A 135 7.01 -3.52 -13.14
N ILE A 136 6.88 -4.59 -13.91
CA ILE A 136 7.87 -5.65 -14.04
C ILE A 136 8.20 -5.83 -15.52
N THR A 137 9.42 -5.49 -15.91
CA THR A 137 9.87 -5.44 -17.32
C THR A 137 11.40 -5.53 -17.41
N ASP A 138 11.93 -5.75 -18.60
CA ASP A 138 13.35 -5.55 -18.91
C ASP A 138 13.69 -4.11 -19.35
N GLY A 139 12.68 -3.25 -19.52
CA GLY A 139 12.85 -1.82 -19.79
C GLY A 139 13.41 -1.48 -21.17
N GLU A 140 13.38 -2.41 -22.13
CA GLU A 140 14.03 -2.23 -23.43
C GLU A 140 13.46 -1.11 -24.29
N ASP A 141 12.23 -0.68 -24.02
CA ASP A 141 11.58 0.40 -24.75
C ASP A 141 11.18 1.52 -23.78
N HIS A 142 11.81 2.67 -23.94
CA HIS A 142 11.55 3.84 -23.13
C HIS A 142 11.48 5.08 -24.02
N GLU A 143 10.27 5.55 -24.24
CA GLU A 143 9.98 6.91 -24.67
C GLU A 143 9.78 7.77 -23.41
N GLY A 144 10.29 9.01 -23.41
CA GLY A 144 10.24 9.91 -22.25
C GLY A 144 8.83 10.15 -21.67
N GLU A 145 7.78 9.82 -22.43
CA GLU A 145 6.38 9.84 -22.01
C GLU A 145 6.12 9.02 -20.73
N ALA A 146 6.79 7.88 -20.53
CA ALA A 146 6.57 7.05 -19.35
C ALA A 146 6.97 7.75 -18.04
N VAL A 147 8.02 8.58 -18.07
CA VAL A 147 8.43 9.40 -16.91
C VAL A 147 7.36 10.45 -16.60
N GLU A 148 6.87 11.16 -17.62
CA GLU A 148 5.82 12.17 -17.44
C GLU A 148 4.53 11.59 -16.85
N ILE A 149 4.13 10.38 -17.28
CA ILE A 149 2.96 9.68 -16.74
C ILE A 149 3.22 9.31 -15.28
N ALA A 150 4.43 8.86 -14.94
CA ALA A 150 4.80 8.52 -13.57
C ALA A 150 4.75 9.74 -12.64
N GLU A 151 5.24 10.91 -13.07
CA GLU A 151 5.13 12.16 -12.31
C GLU A 151 3.67 12.60 -12.10
N LYS A 152 2.80 12.37 -13.09
CA LYS A 152 1.36 12.66 -12.97
C LYS A 152 0.71 11.72 -11.94
N ALA A 153 1.05 10.44 -11.97
CA ALA A 153 0.56 9.44 -11.02
C ALA A 153 0.99 9.76 -9.58
N ALA A 154 2.26 10.14 -9.39
CA ALA A 154 2.78 10.52 -8.08
C ALA A 154 2.01 11.70 -7.46
N ARG A 155 1.62 12.69 -8.30
CA ARG A 155 0.81 13.85 -7.87
C ARG A 155 -0.61 13.47 -7.45
N THR A 156 -1.16 12.36 -7.93
CA THR A 156 -2.48 11.86 -7.52
C THR A 156 -2.42 10.84 -6.38
N GLY A 157 -1.23 10.66 -5.78
CA GLY A 157 -1.03 9.75 -4.65
C GLY A 157 -0.86 8.29 -5.04
N ILE A 158 -0.63 8.00 -6.33
CA ILE A 158 -0.30 6.67 -6.83
C ILE A 158 1.22 6.53 -6.86
N ILE A 159 1.75 5.53 -6.14
CA ILE A 159 3.19 5.26 -6.08
C ILE A 159 3.53 4.21 -7.12
N ILE A 160 4.59 4.45 -7.91
CA ILE A 160 5.03 3.53 -8.95
C ILE A 160 6.40 2.95 -8.58
N HIS A 161 6.42 1.66 -8.29
CA HIS A 161 7.64 0.89 -8.18
C HIS A 161 7.96 0.22 -9.52
N THR A 162 9.25 0.10 -9.83
CA THR A 162 9.70 -0.61 -11.02
C THR A 162 10.59 -1.78 -10.64
N VAL A 163 10.46 -2.85 -11.41
CA VAL A 163 11.24 -4.05 -11.26
C VAL A 163 11.86 -4.42 -12.59
N GLY A 164 13.19 -4.36 -12.63
CA GLY A 164 13.97 -4.85 -13.74
C GLY A 164 14.15 -6.36 -13.69
N VAL A 165 13.84 -7.06 -14.78
CA VAL A 165 14.14 -8.50 -14.91
C VAL A 165 15.13 -8.71 -16.04
N GLY A 166 16.25 -9.39 -15.77
CA GLY A 166 17.26 -9.68 -16.77
C GLY A 166 18.69 -9.32 -16.37
N SER A 167 19.60 -9.54 -17.32
CA SER A 167 21.02 -9.17 -17.22
C SER A 167 21.34 -7.88 -17.96
N LEU A 168 22.24 -7.09 -17.38
CA LEU A 168 22.86 -5.92 -18.01
C LEU A 168 23.70 -6.28 -19.23
N THR A 169 24.28 -7.48 -19.25
CA THR A 169 25.06 -7.98 -20.40
C THR A 169 24.17 -8.36 -21.57
N GLY A 170 22.90 -8.65 -21.28
CA GLY A 170 21.90 -9.14 -22.21
C GLY A 170 21.97 -10.65 -22.47
N SER A 171 20.94 -11.13 -23.16
CA SER A 171 20.75 -12.53 -23.55
C SER A 171 20.06 -12.62 -24.90
N LEU A 172 20.33 -13.73 -25.60
CA LEU A 172 19.51 -14.11 -26.74
C LEU A 172 18.12 -14.54 -26.28
N ILE A 173 17.15 -14.34 -27.17
CA ILE A 173 15.75 -14.73 -26.92
C ILE A 173 15.49 -16.05 -27.65
N PRO A 174 15.19 -17.15 -26.93
CA PRO A 174 14.88 -18.43 -27.56
C PRO A 174 13.52 -18.39 -28.26
N ILE A 175 13.41 -19.10 -29.38
CA ILE A 175 12.14 -19.42 -30.04
C ILE A 175 11.84 -20.88 -29.73
N LYS A 176 10.72 -21.15 -29.07
CA LYS A 176 10.28 -22.53 -28.78
C LYS A 176 9.88 -23.19 -30.11
N SER A 177 10.74 -24.06 -30.62
CA SER A 177 10.44 -24.88 -31.81
C SER A 177 9.41 -25.97 -31.45
N GLN A 178 8.37 -26.14 -32.28
CA GLN A 178 7.32 -27.15 -32.08
C GLN A 178 7.85 -28.59 -32.07
N ASN A 179 9.07 -28.83 -32.59
CA ASN A 179 9.63 -30.15 -32.78
C ASN A 179 10.81 -30.49 -31.85
N GLY A 180 11.16 -29.63 -30.88
CA GLY A 180 12.11 -29.95 -29.80
C GLY A 180 13.59 -30.19 -30.19
N VAL A 181 13.96 -30.10 -31.47
CA VAL A 181 15.29 -30.54 -31.96
C VAL A 181 16.32 -29.39 -32.12
N SER A 182 15.91 -28.13 -32.14
CA SER A 182 16.84 -26.99 -32.22
C SER A 182 16.35 -25.79 -31.39
N GLN A 183 17.20 -25.28 -30.49
CA GLN A 183 17.02 -23.95 -29.90
C GLN A 183 17.32 -22.91 -30.98
N GLU A 184 16.30 -22.46 -31.69
CA GLU A 184 16.40 -21.28 -32.52
C GLU A 184 16.32 -20.03 -31.63
N TYR A 185 16.91 -18.94 -32.10
CA TYR A 185 16.92 -17.66 -31.40
C TYR A 185 16.33 -16.59 -32.29
N LYS A 186 15.68 -15.59 -31.69
CA LYS A 186 15.08 -14.47 -32.40
C LYS A 186 16.12 -13.75 -33.26
N ARG A 187 15.75 -13.51 -34.51
CA ARG A 187 16.54 -12.75 -35.48
C ARG A 187 15.77 -11.51 -35.93
N ASP A 188 16.50 -10.45 -36.23
CA ASP A 188 15.94 -9.25 -36.85
C ASP A 188 15.69 -9.49 -38.36
N ARG A 189 15.17 -8.46 -39.05
CA ARG A 189 14.89 -8.51 -40.49
C ARG A 189 16.13 -8.75 -41.35
N GLN A 190 17.33 -8.57 -40.79
CA GLN A 190 18.62 -8.74 -41.46
C GLN A 190 19.23 -10.11 -41.15
N GLY A 191 18.55 -10.96 -40.36
CA GLY A 191 18.99 -12.29 -39.98
C GLY A 191 19.97 -12.32 -38.81
N LYS A 192 20.26 -11.18 -38.18
CA LYS A 192 21.15 -11.08 -37.02
C LYS A 192 20.41 -11.45 -35.74
N LEU A 193 21.10 -12.14 -34.83
CA LEU A 193 20.57 -12.52 -33.54
C LEU A 193 20.22 -11.29 -32.70
N VAL A 194 18.99 -11.26 -32.18
CA VAL A 194 18.52 -10.21 -31.27
C VAL A 194 19.02 -10.53 -29.87
N THR A 195 19.70 -9.56 -29.27
CA THR A 195 20.16 -9.63 -27.88
C THR A 195 19.36 -8.63 -27.07
N SER A 196 18.62 -9.13 -26.09
CA SER A 196 17.81 -8.31 -25.20
C SER A 196 18.58 -7.98 -23.91
N LYS A 197 18.57 -6.72 -23.47
CA LYS A 197 19.31 -6.19 -22.32
C LYS A 197 18.39 -5.49 -21.34
N LEU A 198 18.65 -5.68 -20.05
CA LEU A 198 17.98 -4.89 -19.02
C LEU A 198 18.41 -3.41 -19.09
N ASN A 199 17.44 -2.50 -19.22
CA ASN A 199 17.66 -1.06 -19.13
C ASN A 199 17.34 -0.55 -17.71
N GLU A 200 18.31 -0.67 -16.79
CA GLU A 200 18.10 -0.22 -15.40
C GLU A 200 17.90 1.29 -15.28
N MET A 201 18.50 2.08 -16.17
CA MET A 201 18.47 3.54 -16.09
C MET A 201 17.04 4.05 -16.30
N ALA A 202 16.38 3.62 -17.37
CA ALA A 202 14.99 4.00 -17.64
C ALA A 202 14.04 3.59 -16.50
N LEU A 203 14.22 2.40 -15.92
CA LEU A 203 13.36 1.93 -14.83
C LEU A 203 13.58 2.70 -13.54
N ARG A 204 14.81 3.15 -13.26
CA ARG A 204 15.11 4.03 -12.12
C ARG A 204 14.45 5.40 -12.30
N GLU A 205 14.57 6.01 -13.48
CA GLU A 205 13.94 7.30 -13.78
C GLU A 205 12.42 7.25 -13.58
N ILE A 206 11.76 6.19 -14.05
CA ILE A 206 10.31 6.00 -13.85
C ILE A 206 9.97 5.83 -12.36
N ALA A 207 10.74 5.02 -11.62
CA ALA A 207 10.50 4.83 -10.19
C ALA A 207 10.69 6.12 -9.38
N ASP A 208 11.74 6.88 -9.69
CA ASP A 208 12.04 8.15 -9.02
C ASP A 208 10.93 9.19 -9.30
N ALA A 209 10.50 9.31 -10.56
CA ALA A 209 9.35 10.15 -10.94
C ALA A 209 8.04 9.71 -10.28
N GLY A 210 7.88 8.41 -10.04
CA GLY A 210 6.72 7.79 -9.39
C GLY A 210 6.75 7.76 -7.86
N ASN A 211 7.71 8.42 -7.20
CA ASN A 211 7.95 8.34 -5.75
C ASN A 211 8.11 6.90 -5.21
N GLY A 212 8.57 5.98 -6.06
CA GLY A 212 8.75 4.58 -5.72
C GLY A 212 10.22 4.20 -5.55
N ILE A 213 10.50 2.93 -5.85
CA ILE A 213 11.85 2.36 -5.77
C ILE A 213 12.04 1.45 -6.96
N TYR A 214 13.29 1.36 -7.39
CA TYR A 214 13.73 0.37 -8.37
C TYR A 214 14.28 -0.86 -7.66
N VAL A 215 13.84 -2.05 -8.09
CA VAL A 215 14.38 -3.34 -7.65
C VAL A 215 14.76 -4.15 -8.89
N ARG A 216 15.70 -5.08 -8.73
CA ARG A 216 16.05 -6.03 -9.79
C ARG A 216 15.74 -7.45 -9.37
N PHE A 217 15.04 -8.18 -10.23
CA PHE A 217 14.91 -9.63 -10.12
C PHE A 217 16.06 -10.29 -10.88
N ASP A 218 17.00 -10.81 -10.11
CA ASP A 218 18.11 -11.64 -10.57
C ASP A 218 17.92 -13.09 -10.08
N ASN A 219 18.90 -13.96 -10.29
CA ASN A 219 18.84 -15.36 -9.83
C ASN A 219 18.94 -15.52 -8.29
N ARG A 220 18.96 -14.43 -7.51
CA ARG A 220 18.95 -14.50 -6.04
C ARG A 220 17.53 -14.68 -5.51
N LEU A 221 17.44 -15.18 -4.28
CA LEU A 221 16.17 -15.50 -3.60
C LEU A 221 15.58 -14.30 -2.81
N THR A 222 16.07 -13.08 -3.01
CA THR A 222 15.76 -11.93 -2.16
C THR A 222 15.10 -10.76 -2.89
N GLY A 223 14.81 -10.88 -4.19
CA GLY A 223 14.28 -9.78 -5.01
C GLY A 223 13.01 -9.16 -4.42
N HIS A 224 12.00 -9.98 -4.09
CA HIS A 224 10.73 -9.50 -3.53
C HIS A 224 10.80 -8.85 -2.13
N ARG A 225 11.81 -9.17 -1.29
CA ARG A 225 11.81 -8.73 0.13
C ARG A 225 11.85 -7.22 0.30
N ASN A 226 12.70 -6.55 -0.46
CA ASN A 226 12.84 -5.10 -0.40
C ASN A 226 11.54 -4.40 -0.82
N LEU A 227 10.84 -4.98 -1.79
CA LEU A 227 9.58 -4.44 -2.27
C LEU A 227 8.46 -4.63 -1.25
N ILE A 228 8.35 -5.82 -0.65
CA ILE A 228 7.37 -6.07 0.41
C ILE A 228 7.59 -5.11 1.58
N GLN A 229 8.85 -4.89 1.97
CA GLN A 229 9.17 -3.91 3.01
C GLN A 229 8.79 -2.48 2.61
N ALA A 230 8.98 -2.09 1.35
CA ALA A 230 8.54 -0.79 0.85
C ALA A 230 7.01 -0.64 0.94
N ILE A 231 6.26 -1.66 0.49
CA ILE A 231 4.80 -1.70 0.55
C ILE A 231 4.31 -1.62 2.01
N ASP A 232 4.86 -2.43 2.90
CA ASP A 232 4.52 -2.42 4.34
C ASP A 232 4.86 -1.09 5.01
N SER A 233 5.93 -0.41 4.59
CA SER A 233 6.35 0.85 5.19
C SER A 233 5.42 2.01 4.83
N MET A 234 4.80 1.97 3.65
CA MET A 234 3.78 2.95 3.24
C MET A 234 2.56 2.87 4.16
N GLU A 235 2.17 1.67 4.56
CA GLU A 235 1.09 1.45 5.53
C GLU A 235 1.41 2.10 6.89
N LYS A 236 2.68 2.06 7.33
CA LYS A 236 3.11 2.51 8.67
C LYS A 236 3.30 4.02 8.79
N LYS A 237 3.75 4.72 7.74
CA LYS A 237 4.12 6.16 7.79
C LYS A 237 2.93 7.10 8.06
N THR A 238 1.70 6.64 7.83
CA THR A 238 0.49 7.45 8.06
C THR A 238 -0.22 7.11 9.36
N ILE A 239 -0.02 5.90 9.91
CA ILE A 239 -0.52 5.55 11.26
C ILE A 239 0.04 6.54 12.30
N SER A 240 1.29 6.95 12.16
CA SER A 240 1.92 7.96 13.03
C SER A 240 1.51 9.40 12.76
N THR A 241 1.00 9.71 11.55
CA THR A 241 0.66 11.08 11.14
C THR A 241 -0.82 11.40 11.39
N HIS A 242 -1.68 10.38 11.47
CA HIS A 242 -3.08 10.46 11.89
C HIS A 242 -3.29 9.84 13.28
N GLU A 243 -2.39 10.08 14.24
CA GLU A 243 -2.77 9.97 15.65
C GLU A 243 -3.78 11.09 15.96
N PHE A 244 -5.05 10.82 15.69
CA PHE A 244 -6.12 11.59 16.31
C PHE A 244 -6.04 11.31 17.80
N SER A 245 -5.40 12.23 18.53
CA SER A 245 -5.45 12.25 19.97
C SER A 245 -6.87 12.65 20.38
N GLU A 246 -7.76 11.68 20.52
CA GLU A 246 -9.07 11.95 21.11
C GLU A 246 -8.83 12.21 22.60
N PHE A 247 -9.27 13.37 23.09
CA PHE A 247 -9.14 13.69 24.50
C PHE A 247 -10.06 12.76 25.30
N GLU A 248 -9.54 12.19 26.39
CA GLU A 248 -10.31 11.26 27.21
C GLU A 248 -11.18 12.04 28.21
N ASP A 249 -12.48 11.76 28.20
CA ASP A 249 -13.43 12.33 29.16
C ASP A 249 -13.17 11.76 30.56
N ARG A 250 -12.52 12.55 31.44
CA ARG A 250 -12.17 12.13 32.81
C ARG A 250 -13.07 12.75 33.88
N TYR A 251 -14.34 12.99 33.55
CA TYR A 251 -15.32 13.52 34.50
C TYR A 251 -15.59 12.57 35.68
N GLN A 252 -15.41 11.26 35.50
CA GLN A 252 -15.72 10.22 36.50
C GLN A 252 -14.99 10.45 37.83
N ILE A 253 -13.73 10.88 37.80
CA ILE A 253 -12.94 11.14 39.01
C ILE A 253 -13.56 12.30 39.80
N PHE A 254 -13.93 13.38 39.11
CA PHE A 254 -14.59 14.54 39.72
C PHE A 254 -16.00 14.20 40.24
N ALA A 255 -16.74 13.33 39.53
CA ALA A 255 -18.04 12.83 39.97
C ALA A 255 -17.93 11.99 41.26
N ILE A 256 -16.95 11.08 41.35
CA ILE A 256 -16.71 10.25 42.54
C ILE A 256 -16.31 11.13 43.74
N ILE A 257 -15.43 12.11 43.54
CA ILE A 257 -15.03 13.06 44.58
C ILE A 257 -16.24 13.88 45.07
N SER A 258 -17.07 14.37 44.15
CA SER A 258 -18.31 15.08 44.48
C SER A 258 -19.25 14.23 45.35
N LEU A 259 -19.49 12.98 44.94
CA LEU A 259 -20.33 12.04 45.66
C LEU A 259 -19.82 11.78 47.08
N LEU A 260 -18.50 11.59 47.25
CA LEU A 260 -17.88 11.43 48.57
C LEU A 260 -18.12 12.64 49.49
N PHE A 261 -17.99 13.86 48.97
CA PHE A 261 -18.27 15.07 49.77
C PHE A 261 -19.73 15.21 50.19
N PHE A 262 -20.68 14.76 49.36
CA PHE A 262 -22.09 14.73 49.73
C PHE A 262 -22.38 13.68 50.81
N ILE A 263 -21.80 12.48 50.71
CA ILE A 263 -21.94 11.43 51.73
C ILE A 263 -21.37 11.92 53.07
N ILE A 264 -20.16 12.50 53.07
CA ILE A 264 -19.56 13.06 54.29
C ILE A 264 -20.42 14.22 54.82
N GLY A 265 -20.91 15.09 53.96
CA GLY A 265 -21.80 16.18 54.35
C GLY A 265 -23.10 15.71 55.01
N PHE A 266 -23.64 14.57 54.58
CA PHE A 266 -24.82 13.96 55.19
C PHE A 266 -24.53 13.36 56.57
N MET A 267 -23.33 12.80 56.77
CA MET A 267 -22.93 12.22 58.07
C MET A 267 -22.69 13.26 59.17
N PHE A 268 -22.38 14.51 58.81
CA PHE A 268 -22.16 15.61 59.77
C PHE A 268 -23.34 16.60 59.74
N PRO A 269 -24.37 16.42 60.58
CA PRO A 269 -25.51 17.33 60.62
C PRO A 269 -25.06 18.73 61.05
N THR A 270 -25.20 19.71 60.15
CA THR A 270 -25.07 21.15 60.42
C THR A 270 -26.24 21.64 61.27
N LYS A 271 -26.38 21.13 62.49
CA LYS A 271 -27.26 21.74 63.47
C LYS A 271 -26.51 22.91 64.10
N LYS A 272 -26.75 24.14 63.62
CA LYS A 272 -26.43 25.32 64.44
C LYS A 272 -27.28 25.17 65.71
N MET A 273 -26.63 25.01 66.87
CA MET A 273 -27.30 25.18 68.15
C MET A 273 -27.88 26.59 68.19
N GLN A 274 -29.18 26.69 67.95
CA GLN A 274 -29.93 27.91 68.21
C GLN A 274 -29.92 28.07 69.73
N LYS A 275 -29.13 29.03 70.24
CA LYS A 275 -29.26 29.45 71.64
C LYS A 275 -30.63 30.10 71.76
N ASP A 276 -31.58 29.38 72.34
CA ASP A 276 -32.85 29.95 72.78
C ASP A 276 -32.55 31.03 73.81
N THR A 277 -32.47 32.28 73.39
CA THR A 277 -32.50 33.41 74.31
C THR A 277 -33.94 33.57 74.77
N TRP A 278 -34.23 33.02 75.95
CA TRP A 278 -35.49 33.18 76.66
C TRP A 278 -35.77 34.69 76.83
N ARG A 279 -36.74 35.24 76.08
CA ARG A 279 -37.28 36.59 76.32
C ARG A 279 -38.45 36.48 77.28
N GLY A 280 -38.13 36.43 78.57
CA GLY A 280 -39.12 36.60 79.64
C GLY A 280 -39.78 37.98 79.51
N ARG A 281 -41.10 37.99 79.33
CA ARG A 281 -41.91 39.20 79.52
C ARG A 281 -42.35 39.20 80.98
N ILE A 282 -41.82 40.13 81.77
CA ILE A 282 -42.36 40.53 83.07
C ILE A 282 -43.29 41.72 82.81
N VAL A 283 -44.36 41.77 83.61
CA VAL A 283 -45.51 42.68 83.65
C VAL A 283 -46.69 42.24 82.78
#